data_AF-P82317-F1
#
_entry.id   AF-P82317-F1
#
_cell.length_a   1.000
_cell.length_b   1.000
_cell.length_c   1.000
_cell.angle_alpha   90.00
_cell.angle_beta   90.00
_cell.angle_gamma   90.00
#
_symmetry.space_group_name_H-M   'P 1'
#
loop_
_entity.id
_entity.type
_entity.pdbx_description
1 polymer ?
#
loop_
_entity_poly.entity_id
_entity_poly.type
_entity_poly.pdbx_seq_one_letter_code
_entity_poly.pdbx_strand_id
1 'polypeptide(L)' 'ACYCRIPACLAGERRYGTCFYMGRVWAFCC' A
#
# COMPACT_ATOMS: atom_id res chain seq x y z
N ALA A 1 10.28 -6.21 0.95
CA ALA A 1 9.92 -5.60 -0.34
C ALA A 1 8.64 -4.79 -0.14
N CYS A 2 8.44 -3.72 -0.91
CA CYS A 2 7.28 -2.85 -0.73
C CYS A 2 6.29 -3.00 -1.88
N TYR A 3 5.00 -2.96 -1.57
CA TYR A 3 3.91 -3.14 -2.52
C TYR A 3 2.79 -2.13 -2.29
N CYS A 4 2.12 -1.74 -3.37
CA CYS A 4 0.90 -0.94 -3.29
C CYS A 4 -0.29 -1.90 -3.14
N ARG A 5 -1.00 -1.83 -2.00
CA ARG A 5 -2.13 -2.72 -1.69
C ARG A 5 -3.43 -1.96 -1.44
N ILE A 6 -4.54 -2.62 -1.72
CA ILE A 6 -5.89 -2.19 -1.38
C ILE A 6 -6.62 -3.33 -0.65
N PRO A 7 -7.48 -3.04 0.34
CA PRO A 7 -7.74 -1.72 0.93
C PRO A 7 -6.66 -1.26 1.93
N ALA A 8 -5.83 -2.19 2.42
CA ALA A 8 -4.80 -1.96 3.43
C ALA A 8 -3.61 -2.91 3.24
N CYS A 9 -2.61 -2.80 4.13
CA CYS A 9 -1.48 -3.73 4.18
C CYS A 9 -1.88 -5.10 4.72
N LEU A 10 -1.12 -6.14 4.35
CA LEU A 10 -1.33 -7.47 4.91
C LEU A 10 -0.82 -7.55 6.36
N ALA A 11 -1.30 -8.55 7.11
CA ALA A 11 -0.75 -8.84 8.43
C ALA A 11 0.77 -9.13 8.32
N GLY A 12 1.57 -8.36 9.05
CA GLY A 12 3.03 -8.42 9.01
C GLY A 12 3.69 -7.31 8.17
N GLU A 13 2.93 -6.63 7.31
CA GLU A 13 3.38 -5.41 6.63
C GLU A 13 3.01 -4.15 7.44
N ARG A 14 3.80 -3.11 7.31
CA ARG A 14 3.58 -1.77 7.85
C ARG A 14 3.24 -0.80 6.72
N ARG A 15 2.29 0.09 6.99
CA ARG A 15 1.98 1.19 6.09
C ARG A 15 3.03 2.29 6.24
N TYR A 16 3.81 2.50 5.20
CA TYR A 16 4.82 3.58 5.14
C TYR A 16 4.36 4.79 4.35
N GLY A 17 3.24 4.68 3.63
CA GLY A 17 2.70 5.81 2.88
C GLY A 17 1.50 5.45 2.02
N THR A 18 1.45 6.10 0.86
CA THR A 18 0.33 6.03 -0.07
C THR A 18 0.86 6.01 -1.50
N CYS A 19 0.40 5.08 -2.32
CA CYS A 19 0.68 5.08 -3.75
C CYS A 19 -0.47 5.70 -4.53
N PHE A 20 -0.15 6.41 -5.62
CA PHE A 20 -1.12 6.91 -6.59
C PHE A 20 -0.89 6.19 -7.91
N TYR A 21 -1.80 5.27 -8.27
CA TYR A 21 -1.68 4.48 -9.50
C TYR A 21 -3.05 4.16 -10.10
N MET A 22 -3.15 4.23 -11.43
CA MET A 22 -4.39 4.08 -12.21
C MET A 22 -5.53 4.99 -11.72
N GLY A 23 -5.20 6.22 -11.30
CA GLY A 23 -6.18 7.17 -10.75
C GLY A 23 -6.79 6.74 -9.41
N ARG A 24 -6.20 5.76 -8.73
CA ARG A 24 -6.63 5.25 -7.42
C ARG A 24 -5.55 5.42 -6.37
N VAL A 25 -6.01 5.46 -5.11
CA VAL A 25 -5.17 5.57 -3.92
C VAL A 25 -4.98 4.20 -3.30
N TRP A 26 -3.74 3.81 -3.05
CA TRP A 26 -3.36 2.50 -2.48
C TRP A 26 -2.50 2.72 -1.24
N ALA A 27 -2.50 1.77 -0.30
CA ALA A 27 -1.56 1.77 0.82
C ALA A 27 -0.17 1.32 0.33
N PHE A 28 0.87 2.09 0.63
CA PHE A 28 2.25 1.67 0.40
C PHE A 28 2.72 0.85 1.60
N CYS A 29 2.87 -0.46 1.38
CA CYS A 29 3.05 -1.45 2.42
C CYS A 29 4.41 -2.13 2.28
N CYS A 30 5.19 -2.11 3.35
CA CYS A 30 6.41 -2.89 3.53
C CYS A 30 6.34 -3.48 4.94
#